data_AF-A0A925SDG1-F1
#
_entry.id   AF-A0A925SDG1-F1
#
_cell.length_a   1.000
_cell.length_b   1.000
_cell.length_c   1.000
_cell.angle_alpha   90.00
_cell.angle_beta   90.00
_cell.angle_gamma   90.00
#
_symmetry.space_group_name_H-M   'P 1'
#
loop_
_entity.id
_entity.type
_entity.pdbx_description
1 polymer ?
#
loop_
_entity_poly.entity_id
_entity_poly.type
_entity_poly.pdbx_seq_one_letter_code
_entity_poly.pdbx_strand_id
1 'polypeptide(L)'
;MTPDHEPDVLREQAPPYAPPPETQRLIDELYREELREARAMAPAEKILAGQQLFEGACQMTLAGIRNQNPGASEEQCREILRQRLEWQRRLEASS
;
A
#
# COMPACT_ATOMS: atom_id res chain seq x y z
N MET A 1 -21.87 36.20 6.09
CA MET A 1 -22.08 35.00 6.91
C MET A 1 -21.12 33.95 6.38
N THR A 2 -19.88 34.00 6.84
CA THR A 2 -18.85 33.01 6.52
C THR A 2 -19.17 31.73 7.30
N PRO A 3 -19.25 30.55 6.67
CA PRO A 3 -19.48 29.33 7.42
C PRO A 3 -18.24 29.08 8.28
N ASP A 4 -18.48 28.89 9.58
CA ASP A 4 -17.48 28.46 10.55
C ASP A 4 -16.77 27.22 10.00
N HIS A 5 -15.46 27.35 9.77
CA HIS A 5 -14.61 26.24 9.39
C HIS A 5 -14.35 25.46 10.69
N GLU A 6 -15.22 24.50 11.02
CA GLU A 6 -14.91 23.56 12.09
C GLU A 6 -13.56 22.88 11.77
N PRO A 7 -12.64 22.81 12.73
CA PRO A 7 -11.38 22.12 12.53
C PRO A 7 -11.67 20.66 12.19
N ASP A 8 -11.27 20.23 10.99
CA ASP A 8 -11.34 18.84 10.56
C ASP A 8 -10.37 18.03 11.43
N VAL A 9 -10.89 17.47 12.52
CA VAL A 9 -10.15 16.65 13.49
C VAL A 9 -9.52 15.40 12.86
N LEU A 10 -9.92 15.01 11.64
CA LEU A 10 -9.31 13.91 10.89
C LEU A 10 -8.03 14.34 10.14
N ARG A 11 -7.79 15.66 10.00
CA ARG A 11 -6.56 16.24 9.45
C ARG A 11 -5.47 16.47 10.49
N GLU A 12 -5.80 16.42 11.79
CA GLU A 12 -4.77 16.42 12.82
C GLU A 12 -4.00 15.11 12.74
N GLN A 13 -2.82 15.16 12.13
CA GLN A 13 -1.90 14.03 12.10
C GLN A 13 -1.61 13.65 13.54
N ALA A 14 -2.09 12.47 13.95
CA ALA A 14 -1.71 11.89 15.22
C ALA A 14 -0.17 11.95 15.36
N PRO A 15 0.36 12.26 16.56
CA PRO A 15 1.79 12.28 16.76
C PRO A 15 2.39 10.95 16.28
N PRO A 16 3.55 10.97 15.59
CA PRO A 16 4.13 9.76 15.04
C PRO A 16 4.29 8.73 16.15
N TYR A 17 3.72 7.55 15.95
CA TYR A 17 3.83 6.47 16.91
C TYR A 17 5.31 6.06 17.07
N ALA A 18 5.83 6.22 18.28
CA ALA A 18 7.12 5.68 18.66
C ALA A 18 6.89 4.39 19.46
N PRO A 19 7.30 3.22 18.95
CA PRO A 19 7.16 1.97 19.69
C PRO A 19 8.01 1.98 20.96
N PRO A 20 7.57 1.29 22.04
CA PRO A 20 8.40 1.07 23.21
C PRO A 20 9.75 0.43 22.84
N PRO A 21 10.84 0.66 23.61
CA PRO A 21 12.17 0.17 23.27
C PRO A 21 12.26 -1.34 23.02
N GLU A 22 11.48 -2.14 23.76
CA GLU A 22 11.42 -3.60 23.55
C GLU A 22 10.75 -3.97 22.23
N THR A 23 9.65 -3.28 21.89
CA THR A 23 8.97 -3.43 20.60
C THR A 23 9.88 -3.00 19.45
N GLN A 24 10.63 -1.91 19.59
CA GLN A 24 11.58 -1.47 18.57
C GLN A 24 12.68 -2.52 18.33
N ARG A 25 13.25 -3.10 19.40
CA ARG A 25 14.25 -4.17 19.27
C ARG A 25 13.72 -5.39 18.52
N LEU A 26 12.47 -5.77 18.80
CA LEU A 26 11.81 -6.87 18.10
C LEU A 26 11.59 -6.55 16.61
N ILE A 27 11.14 -5.33 16.28
CA ILE A 27 11.00 -4.87 14.89
C ILE A 27 12.34 -4.97 14.16
N ASP A 28 13.42 -4.47 14.78
CA ASP A 28 14.75 -4.50 14.17
C ASP A 28 15.28 -5.93 13.99
N GLU A 29 14.92 -6.85 14.88
CA GLU A 29 15.28 -8.26 14.79
C GLU A 29 14.56 -8.96 13.63
N LEU A 30 13.24 -8.81 13.55
CA LEU A 30 12.43 -9.35 12.45
C LEU A 30 12.90 -8.78 11.10
N TYR A 31 13.15 -7.48 11.03
CA TYR A 31 13.65 -6.87 9.79
C TYR A 31 15.02 -7.42 9.37
N ARG A 32 15.92 -7.66 10.33
CA ARG A 32 17.22 -8.30 10.05
C ARG A 32 17.06 -9.73 9.55
N GLU A 33 16.08 -10.46 10.06
CA GLU A 33 15.75 -11.81 9.59
C GLU A 33 15.23 -11.78 8.14
N GLU A 34 14.22 -10.96 7.85
CA GLU A 34 13.67 -10.78 6.51
C GLU A 34 14.75 -10.43 5.48
N LEU A 35 15.69 -9.53 5.84
CA LEU A 35 16.79 -9.17 4.96
C LEU A 35 17.75 -10.33 4.70
N ARG A 36 18.00 -11.20 5.67
CA ARG A 36 18.87 -12.37 5.47
C ARG A 36 18.20 -13.38 4.55
N GLU A 37 16.92 -13.66 4.77
CA GLU A 37 16.13 -14.56 3.91
C GLU A 37 16.06 -14.04 2.48
N ALA A 38 15.68 -12.77 2.29
CA ALA A 38 15.62 -12.14 0.98
C ALA A 38 16.97 -12.12 0.26
N ARG A 39 18.09 -12.01 0.99
CA ARG A 39 19.44 -12.08 0.40
C ARG A 39 19.80 -13.50 -0.03
N ALA A 40 19.37 -14.52 0.71
CA ALA A 40 19.65 -15.92 0.44
C ALA A 40 18.85 -16.48 -0.76
N MET A 41 17.71 -15.88 -1.11
CA MET A 41 16.92 -16.29 -2.27
C MET A 41 17.71 -16.28 -3.58
N ALA A 42 17.50 -17.29 -4.41
CA ALA A 42 18.00 -17.31 -5.78
C ALA A 42 17.32 -16.21 -6.63
N PRO A 43 17.96 -15.73 -7.72
CA PRO A 43 17.38 -14.68 -8.56
C PRO A 43 15.96 -14.99 -9.08
N ALA A 44 15.71 -16.24 -9.49
CA ALA A 44 14.39 -16.66 -9.96
C ALA A 44 13.32 -16.60 -8.85
N GLU A 45 13.68 -16.97 -7.63
CA GLU A 45 12.79 -16.90 -6.46
C GLU A 45 12.45 -15.44 -6.13
N LYS A 46 13.41 -14.52 -6.25
CA LYS A 46 13.15 -13.08 -6.06
C LYS A 46 12.15 -12.53 -7.08
N ILE A 47 12.27 -12.95 -8.35
CA ILE A 47 11.33 -12.53 -9.39
C ILE A 47 9.92 -13.05 -9.06
N LEU A 48 9.81 -14.32 -8.67
CA LEU A 48 8.53 -14.93 -8.29
C LEU A 48 7.92 -14.23 -7.07
N ALA A 49 8.72 -13.99 -6.02
CA ALA A 49 8.28 -13.26 -4.83
C ALA A 49 7.79 -11.85 -5.19
N GLY A 50 8.51 -11.14 -6.07
CA GLY A 50 8.08 -9.84 -6.57
C GLY A 50 6.74 -9.90 -7.31
N GLN A 51 6.50 -10.92 -8.13
CA GLN A 51 5.20 -11.11 -8.80
C GLN A 51 4.07 -11.39 -7.81
N GLN A 52 4.31 -12.22 -6.80
CA GLN A 52 3.32 -12.51 -5.76
C GLN A 52 2.95 -11.26 -4.95
N LEU A 53 3.94 -10.43 -4.60
CA LEU A 53 3.71 -9.14 -3.95
C LEU A 53 2.88 -8.20 -4.83
N PHE A 54 3.19 -8.12 -6.12
CA PHE A 54 2.44 -7.30 -7.07
C PHE A 54 0.99 -7.77 -7.22
N GLU A 55 0.77 -9.09 -7.31
CA GLU A 55 -0.57 -9.66 -7.36
C GLU A 55 -1.37 -9.37 -6.09
N GLY A 56 -0.76 -9.54 -4.91
CA GLY A 56 -1.38 -9.20 -3.63
C GLY A 56 -1.80 -7.73 -3.55
N ALA A 57 -0.92 -6.80 -3.96
CA ALA A 57 -1.24 -5.38 -4.03
C ALA A 57 -2.41 -5.07 -4.99
N CYS A 58 -2.46 -5.74 -6.15
CA CYS A 58 -3.58 -5.64 -7.08
C CYS A 58 -4.88 -6.13 -6.44
N GLN A 59 -4.87 -7.26 -5.73
CA GLN A 59 -6.05 -7.82 -5.07
C GLN A 59 -6.58 -6.91 -3.96
N MET A 60 -5.69 -6.35 -3.13
CA MET A 60 -6.06 -5.37 -2.09
C MET A 60 -6.70 -4.13 -2.71
N THR A 61 -6.11 -3.61 -3.78
CA THR A 61 -6.65 -2.46 -4.51
C THR A 61 -8.01 -2.76 -5.13
N LEU A 62 -8.19 -3.95 -5.73
CA LEU A 62 -9.47 -4.41 -6.26
C LEU A 62 -10.54 -4.53 -5.17
N ALA A 63 -10.19 -5.00 -3.97
CA ALA A 63 -11.13 -5.03 -2.84
C ALA A 63 -11.64 -3.61 -2.51
N GLY A 64 -10.73 -2.62 -2.47
CA GLY A 64 -11.09 -1.22 -2.30
C GLY A 64 -11.97 -0.68 -3.45
N ILE A 65 -11.65 -1.02 -4.70
CA ILE A 65 -12.44 -0.61 -5.88
C ILE A 65 -13.86 -1.18 -5.81
N ARG A 66 -14.03 -2.48 -5.48
CA ARG A 66 -15.35 -3.11 -5.34
C ARG A 66 -16.17 -2.43 -4.26
N ASN A 67 -15.55 -2.11 -3.12
CA ASN A 67 -16.22 -1.40 -2.02
C ASN A 67 -16.68 0.01 -2.43
N GLN A 68 -15.91 0.70 -3.27
CA GLN A 68 -16.24 2.04 -3.77
C GLN A 68 -17.28 2.04 -4.90
N ASN A 69 -17.49 0.89 -5.56
CA ASN A 69 -18.36 0.76 -6.73
C ASN A 69 -19.34 -0.43 -6.57
N PRO A 70 -20.29 -0.35 -5.62
CA PRO A 70 -21.26 -1.42 -5.40
C PRO A 70 -22.17 -1.55 -6.64
N GLY A 71 -21.95 -2.60 -7.43
CA GLY A 71 -22.68 -2.85 -8.68
C GLY A 71 -21.80 -2.90 -9.93
N ALA A 72 -20.52 -2.53 -9.82
CA ALA A 72 -19.57 -2.77 -10.89
C ALA A 72 -19.30 -4.27 -11.06
N SER A 73 -19.19 -4.71 -12.31
CA SER A 73 -18.73 -6.05 -12.63
C SER A 73 -17.24 -6.22 -12.31
N GLU A 74 -16.78 -7.47 -12.25
CA GLU A 74 -15.36 -7.76 -12.06
C GLU A 74 -14.48 -7.17 -13.17
N GLU A 75 -14.94 -7.19 -14.42
CA GLU A 75 -14.21 -6.61 -15.55
C GLU A 75 -14.11 -5.08 -15.43
N GLN A 76 -15.20 -4.42 -15.01
CA GLN A 76 -15.19 -2.99 -14.74
C GLN A 76 -14.23 -2.63 -13.60
N CYS A 77 -14.19 -3.43 -12.53
CA CYS A 77 -13.24 -3.24 -11.44
C CYS A 77 -11.78 -3.39 -11.91
N ARG A 78 -11.50 -4.36 -12.78
CA ARG A 78 -10.16 -4.55 -13.39
C ARG A 78 -9.78 -3.38 -14.29
N GLU A 79 -10.72 -2.83 -15.03
CA GLU A 79 -10.46 -1.64 -15.86
C GLU A 79 -10.11 -0.42 -15.00
N ILE A 80 -10.84 -0.19 -13.90
CA ILE A 80 -10.52 0.88 -12.94
C ILE A 80 -9.11 0.67 -12.36
N LEU A 81 -8.72 -0.58 -12.03
CA LEU A 81 -7.37 -0.88 -11.56
C LEU A 81 -6.32 -0.50 -12.61
N ARG A 82 -6.51 -0.88 -13.88
CA ARG A 82 -5.58 -0.52 -14.98
C ARG A 82 -5.42 0.99 -15.10
N GLN A 83 -6.51 1.75 -15.03
CA GLN A 83 -6.49 3.22 -15.09
C GLN A 83 -5.72 3.84 -13.92
N ARG A 84 -5.91 3.34 -12.70
CA ARG A 84 -5.18 3.82 -11.52
C ARG A 84 -3.67 3.59 -11.63
N LEU A 85 -3.26 2.41 -12.09
CA LEU A 85 -1.84 2.10 -12.32
C LEU A 85 -1.23 3.00 -13.41
N GLU A 86 -1.98 3.32 -14.46
CA GLU A 86 -1.54 4.27 -15.49
C GLU A 86 -1.38 5.68 -14.94
N TRP A 87 -2.33 6.16 -14.13
CA TRP A 87 -2.22 7.47 -13.48
C TRP A 87 -1.02 7.54 -12.54
N GLN A 88 -0.76 6.50 -11.75
CA GLN A 88 0.44 6.42 -10.91
C GLN A 88 1.71 6.59 -11.74
N ARG A 89 1.87 5.83 -12.83
CA ARG A 89 3.03 5.93 -13.73
C ARG A 89 3.23 7.34 -14.26
N ARG A 90 2.15 8.03 -14.62
CA ARG A 90 2.20 9.40 -15.13
C ARG A 90 2.63 10.39 -14.05
N LEU A 91 2.16 10.23 -12.82
CA LEU A 91 2.55 11.07 -11.69
C LEU A 91 4.03 10.92 -11.35
N GLU A 92 4.52 9.68 -11.32
CA GLU A 92 5.95 9.36 -11.11
C GLU A 92 6.84 9.94 -12.21
N ALA A 93 6.42 9.87 -13.48
CA ALA A 93 7.16 10.45 -14.59
C ALA A 93 7.16 11.98 -14.62
N SER A 94 6.27 12.62 -13.86
CA SER A 94 6.14 14.08 -13.76
C SER A 94 6.76 14.70 -12.50
N SER A 95 7.32 13.87 -11.61
CA SER A 95 8.08 14.28 -10.41
C SER A 95 9.58 14.25 -10.68
#